data_AF-A0A8H3G1R5-F1
#
_entry.id   AF-A0A8H3G1R5-F1
#
_cell.length_a   1.000
_cell.length_b   1.000
_cell.length_c   1.000
_cell.angle_alpha   90.00
_cell.angle_beta   90.00
_cell.angle_gamma   90.00
#
_symmetry.space_group_name_H-M   'P 1'
#
loop_
_entity.id
_entity.type
_entity.pdbx_description
1 polymer ?
#
loop_
_entity_poly.entity_id
_entity_poly.type
_entity_poly.pdbx_seq_one_letter_code
_entity_poly.pdbx_strand_id
1 'polypeptide(L)'
;MLFSGNFDKNGKEVFNQHNANVVNITPGERLLVFDVKDGWKPFAEFLDHEVPAGDFPRVNDAQEWHERSRKRKGQALTRVMLKSALMAGAVGIVAFILRRSGRGLL
;
A
#
# COMPACT_ATOMS: atom_id res chain seq x y z
N MET A 1 2.49 22.05 -1.47
CA MET A 1 2.25 20.62 -1.78
C MET A 1 3.43 19.81 -1.29
N LEU A 2 3.21 18.57 -0.85
CA LEU A 2 4.28 17.63 -0.47
C LEU A 2 5.30 17.51 -1.64
N PHE A 3 6.60 17.47 -1.35
CA PHE A 3 7.69 17.39 -2.34
C PHE A 3 7.71 18.50 -3.42
N SER A 4 7.19 19.69 -3.10
CA SER A 4 7.07 20.81 -4.05
C SER A 4 6.33 20.44 -5.35
N GLY A 5 5.41 19.47 -5.28
CA GLY A 5 4.59 19.02 -6.40
C GLY A 5 5.28 18.07 -7.39
N ASN A 6 6.55 17.70 -7.18
CA ASN A 6 7.27 16.75 -8.02
C ASN A 6 8.19 15.85 -7.18
N PHE A 7 7.71 14.64 -6.88
CA PHE A 7 8.46 13.69 -6.07
C PHE A 7 9.74 13.18 -6.74
N ASP A 8 9.68 12.86 -8.04
CA ASP A 8 10.82 12.28 -8.75
C ASP A 8 12.02 13.22 -8.77
N LYS A 9 11.75 14.53 -8.90
CA LYS A 9 12.79 15.57 -8.88
C LYS A 9 13.23 15.95 -7.46
N ASN A 10 12.29 16.14 -6.54
CA ASN A 10 12.56 16.81 -5.26
C ASN A 10 12.58 15.88 -4.05
N GLY A 11 12.22 14.60 -4.21
CA GLY A 11 11.98 13.68 -3.10
C GLY A 11 13.17 13.51 -2.17
N LYS A 12 14.36 13.30 -2.74
CA LYS A 12 15.61 13.13 -1.98
C LYS A 12 15.99 14.40 -1.20
N GLU A 13 15.90 15.54 -1.86
CA GLU A 13 16.26 16.82 -1.26
C GLU A 13 15.34 17.16 -0.09
N VAL A 14 14.03 17.04 -0.29
CA VAL A 14 13.03 17.30 0.76
C VAL A 14 13.18 16.32 1.93
N PHE A 15 13.51 15.05 1.66
CA PHE A 15 13.81 14.06 2.70
C PHE A 15 15.04 14.46 3.53
N ASN A 16 16.14 14.82 2.88
CA ASN A 16 17.36 15.23 3.57
C ASN A 16 17.16 16.52 4.38
N GLN A 17 16.49 17.52 3.81
CA GLN A 17 16.16 18.76 4.49
C GLN A 17 15.30 18.53 5.73
N HIS A 18 14.30 17.65 5.63
CA HIS A 18 13.46 17.28 6.76
C HIS A 18 14.26 16.63 7.88
N ASN A 19 15.08 15.61 7.56
CA ASN A 19 15.90 14.93 8.55
C ASN A 19 16.91 15.88 9.21
N ALA A 20 17.57 16.74 8.42
CA ALA A 20 18.49 17.75 8.95
C ALA A 20 17.77 18.72 9.88
N ASN A 21 16.56 19.16 9.52
CA ASN A 21 15.74 20.01 10.37
C ASN A 21 15.39 19.32 11.70
N VAL A 22 14.96 18.06 11.68
CA VAL A 22 14.67 17.28 12.90
C VAL A 22 15.90 17.17 13.80
N VAL A 23 17.07 16.90 13.23
CA VAL A 23 18.35 16.84 13.97
C VAL A 23 18.70 18.19 14.58
N ASN A 24 18.51 19.29 13.84
CA ASN A 24 18.88 20.63 14.30
C ASN A 24 17.98 21.18 15.42
N ILE A 25 16.69 20.82 15.41
CA ILE A 25 15.73 21.37 16.39
C ILE A 25 15.57 20.51 17.65
N THR A 26 16.06 19.26 17.63
CA THR A 26 15.89 18.32 18.74
C THR A 26 17.18 18.26 19.56
N PRO A 27 17.13 18.47 20.89
CA PRO A 27 18.30 18.26 21.74
C PRO A 27 18.87 16.85 21.58
N GLY A 28 20.19 16.73 21.53
CA GLY A 28 20.87 15.46 21.19
C GLY A 28 20.56 14.34 22.18
N GLU A 29 20.41 14.65 23.45
CA GLU A 29 20.03 13.71 24.50
C GLU A 29 18.58 13.19 24.36
N ARG A 30 17.76 13.81 23.52
CA ARG A 30 16.38 13.40 23.21
C ARG A 30 16.23 12.88 21.78
N LEU A 31 17.33 12.69 21.05
CA LEU A 31 17.33 12.25 19.67
C LEU A 31 18.25 11.04 19.46
N LEU A 32 17.68 9.98 18.91
CA LEU A 32 18.43 8.89 18.30
C LEU A 32 18.31 8.95 16.79
N VAL A 33 19.44 9.12 16.08
CA VAL A 33 19.52 8.90 14.64
C VAL A 33 19.80 7.42 14.42
N PHE A 34 18.82 6.69 13.87
CA PHE A 34 18.82 5.23 13.84
C PHE A 34 18.75 4.69 12.40
N ASP A 35 19.64 3.77 12.04
CA ASP A 35 19.47 2.91 10.85
C ASP A 35 18.83 1.59 11.29
N VAL A 36 17.75 1.18 10.60
CA VAL A 36 17.05 -0.09 10.86
C VAL A 36 17.96 -1.32 10.76
N LYS A 37 19.12 -1.21 10.10
CA LYS A 37 20.14 -2.27 10.02
C LYS A 37 20.92 -2.44 11.31
N ASP A 38 20.93 -1.45 12.20
CA ASP A 38 21.66 -1.50 13.46
C ASP A 38 20.96 -2.39 14.51
N GLY A 39 19.71 -2.78 14.24
CA GLY A 39 18.95 -3.70 15.07
C GLY A 39 18.57 -3.13 16.44
N TRP A 40 18.40 -4.01 17.44
CA TRP A 40 17.87 -3.61 18.74
C TRP A 40 18.81 -2.74 19.58
N LYS A 41 20.13 -2.92 19.43
CA LYS A 41 21.12 -2.41 20.37
C LYS A 41 21.06 -0.89 20.59
N PRO A 42 21.18 -0.04 19.56
CA PRO A 42 21.17 1.42 19.79
C PRO A 42 19.82 1.94 20.28
N PHE A 43 18.72 1.26 19.92
CA PHE A 43 17.38 1.62 20.37
C PHE A 43 17.17 1.30 21.85
N ALA A 44 17.61 0.11 22.29
CA ALA A 44 17.53 -0.31 23.69
C ALA A 44 18.42 0.56 24.59
N GLU A 45 19.66 0.84 24.17
CA GLU A 45 20.58 1.72 24.89
C GLU A 45 20.04 3.15 25.03
N PHE A 46 19.45 3.71 23.97
CA PHE A 46 18.88 5.06 23.99
C PHE A 46 17.67 5.17 24.92
N LEU A 47 16.88 4.10 25.05
CA LEU A 47 15.69 4.07 25.90
C LEU A 47 15.96 3.56 27.33
N ASP A 48 17.21 3.27 27.68
CA ASP A 48 17.60 2.69 28.97
C ASP A 48 16.84 1.37 29.29
N HIS A 49 16.73 0.51 28.28
CA HIS A 49 16.07 -0.79 28.38
C HIS A 49 16.99 -1.95 27.97
N GLU A 50 16.67 -3.15 28.43
CA GLU A 50 17.36 -4.36 27.99
C GLU A 50 17.06 -4.68 26.51
N VAL A 51 18.05 -5.22 25.81
CA VAL A 51 17.89 -5.70 24.43
C VAL A 51 16.90 -6.88 24.42
N PRO A 52 15.79 -6.80 23.66
CA PRO A 52 14.84 -7.89 23.56
C PRO A 52 15.46 -9.18 23.04
N ALA A 53 14.92 -10.33 23.48
CA ALA A 53 15.28 -11.62 22.91
C ALA A 53 14.74 -11.76 21.48
N GLY A 54 15.59 -12.25 20.57
CA GLY A 54 15.24 -12.52 19.17
C GLY A 54 15.73 -11.46 18.18
N ASP A 55 15.48 -11.72 16.89
CA ASP A 55 15.95 -10.88 15.80
C ASP A 55 15.17 -9.57 15.70
N PHE A 56 15.80 -8.52 15.18
CA PHE A 56 15.12 -7.26 14.89
C PHE A 56 14.07 -7.47 13.80
N PRO A 57 12.82 -7.01 13.99
CA PRO A 57 11.72 -7.35 13.08
C PRO A 57 11.93 -6.75 11.70
N ARG A 58 11.90 -7.61 10.67
CA ARG A 58 11.85 -7.19 9.27
C ARG A 58 10.42 -7.32 8.75
N VAL A 59 9.66 -6.24 8.86
CA VAL A 59 8.28 -6.14 8.38
C VAL A 59 8.12 -5.01 7.37
N ASN A 60 6.97 -4.98 6.68
CA ASN A 60 6.66 -3.96 5.66
C ASN A 60 7.65 -3.95 4.48
N ASP A 61 8.00 -5.14 4.00
CA ASP A 61 8.86 -5.30 2.84
C ASP A 61 8.16 -4.81 1.55
N ALA A 62 8.89 -4.07 0.71
CA ALA A 62 8.37 -3.49 -0.52
C ALA A 62 7.89 -4.56 -1.51
N GLN A 63 8.62 -5.67 -1.63
CA GLN A 63 8.25 -6.78 -2.50
C GLN A 63 6.96 -7.45 -2.00
N GLU A 64 6.87 -7.72 -0.69
CA GLU A 64 5.65 -8.26 -0.08
C GLU A 64 4.45 -7.34 -0.33
N TRP A 65 4.64 -6.02 -0.22
CA TRP A 65 3.62 -5.04 -0.54
C TRP A 65 3.20 -5.10 -2.02
N HIS A 66 4.15 -5.16 -2.95
CA HIS A 66 3.87 -5.25 -4.38
C HIS A 66 3.12 -6.53 -4.74
N GLU A 67 3.50 -7.67 -4.16
CA GLU A 67 2.81 -8.95 -4.33
C GLU A 67 1.36 -8.89 -3.82
N ARG A 68 1.16 -8.43 -2.58
CA ARG A 68 -0.19 -8.26 -2.01
C ARG A 68 -1.04 -7.30 -2.84
N SER A 69 -0.47 -6.22 -3.34
CA SER A 69 -1.17 -5.24 -4.18
C SER A 69 -1.55 -5.81 -5.55
N ARG A 70 -0.66 -6.59 -6.20
CA ARG A 70 -0.97 -7.29 -7.46
C ARG A 70 -2.10 -8.30 -7.28
N LYS A 71 -2.04 -9.13 -6.23
CA LYS A 71 -3.07 -10.13 -5.92
C LYS A 71 -4.44 -9.48 -5.71
N ARG A 72 -4.49 -8.38 -4.93
CA ARG A 72 -5.73 -7.62 -4.69
C ARG A 72 -6.32 -7.06 -5.98
N LYS A 73 -5.51 -6.46 -6.85
CA LYS A 73 -5.96 -5.93 -8.16
C LYS A 73 -6.52 -7.05 -9.05
N GLY A 74 -5.83 -8.18 -9.15
CA GLY A 74 -6.29 -9.34 -9.94
C GLY A 74 -7.64 -9.87 -9.45
N GLN A 75 -7.78 -10.07 -8.13
CA GLN A 75 -9.04 -10.53 -7.54
C GLN A 75 -10.21 -9.56 -7.78
N ALA A 76 -9.97 -8.25 -7.71
CA ALA A 76 -10.97 -7.24 -8.02
C ALA A 76 -11.43 -7.33 -9.48
N LEU A 77 -10.48 -7.46 -10.42
CA LEU A 77 -10.77 -7.58 -11.85
C LEU A 77 -11.63 -8.82 -12.14
N THR A 78 -11.24 -9.99 -11.62
CA THR A 78 -12.00 -11.24 -11.78
C THR A 78 -13.44 -11.10 -11.28
N ARG A 79 -13.65 -10.46 -10.12
CA ARG A 79 -15.00 -10.23 -9.56
C ARG A 79 -15.86 -9.34 -10.44
N VAL A 80 -15.29 -8.27 -11.00
CA VAL A 80 -16.01 -7.36 -11.91
C VAL A 80 -16.38 -8.11 -13.18
N MET A 81 -15.46 -8.85 -13.79
CA MET A 81 -15.73 -9.62 -15.01
C MET A 81 -16.83 -10.67 -14.82
N LEU A 82 -16.80 -11.43 -13.72
CA LEU A 82 -17.83 -12.41 -13.41
C LEU A 82 -19.21 -11.75 -13.24
N LYS A 83 -19.29 -10.63 -12.52
CA LYS A 83 -20.54 -9.88 -12.35
C LYS A 83 -21.06 -9.33 -13.68
N SER A 84 -20.19 -8.77 -14.52
CA SER A 84 -20.56 -8.26 -15.85
C SER A 84 -21.06 -9.36 -16.77
N ALA A 85 -20.42 -10.55 -16.76
CA ALA A 85 -20.86 -11.69 -17.55
C ALA A 85 -22.25 -12.20 -17.13
N LEU A 86 -22.50 -12.30 -15.82
CA LEU A 86 -23.81 -12.67 -15.28
C LEU A 86 -24.90 -11.66 -15.67
N MET A 87 -24.62 -10.36 -15.57
CA MET A 87 -25.54 -9.29 -15.98
C MET A 87 -25.84 -9.34 -17.49
N ALA A 88 -24.82 -9.51 -18.33
CA ALA A 88 -25.00 -9.63 -19.77
C ALA A 88 -25.83 -10.87 -20.14
N GLY A 89 -25.58 -12.00 -19.48
CA GLY A 89 -26.38 -13.22 -19.63
C GLY A 89 -27.85 -13.01 -19.26
N ALA A 90 -28.12 -12.35 -18.13
CA ALA A 90 -29.48 -12.04 -17.69
C ALA A 90 -30.21 -11.12 -18.70
N VAL A 91 -29.54 -10.07 -19.19
CA VAL A 91 -30.10 -9.18 -20.23
C VAL A 91 -30.40 -9.95 -21.52
N GLY A 92 -29.50 -10.84 -21.94
CA GLY A 92 -29.70 -11.70 -23.12
C GLY A 92 -30.91 -12.62 -22.98
N ILE A 93 -31.11 -13.23 -21.80
CA ILE A 93 -32.27 -14.08 -21.51
C ILE A 93 -33.57 -13.26 -21.57
N VAL A 94 -33.61 -12.08 -20.94
CA VAL A 94 -34.79 -11.20 -20.96
C VAL A 94 -35.12 -10.78 -22.39
N ALA A 95 -34.13 -10.34 -23.17
CA ALA A 95 -34.32 -9.96 -24.57
C ALA A 95 -34.84 -11.14 -25.41
N PHE A 96 -34.34 -12.36 -25.17
CA PHE A 96 -34.81 -13.56 -25.84
C PHE A 96 -36.29 -13.88 -25.53
N ILE A 97 -36.68 -13.80 -24.25
CA ILE A 97 -38.06 -14.02 -23.81
C ILE A 97 -39.02 -13.00 -24.44
N LEU A 98 -38.66 -11.71 -24.43
CA LEU A 98 -39.46 -10.65 -25.05
C LEU A 98 -39.63 -10.87 -26.56
N ARG A 99 -38.55 -11.21 -27.26
CA ARG A 99 -38.58 -11.50 -28.71
C ARG A 99 -39.38 -12.75 -29.07
N ARG A 100 -39.45 -13.74 -28.19
CA ARG A 100 -40.25 -14.96 -28.38
C ARG A 100 -41.73 -14.69 -28.13
N SER A 101 -42.05 -13.94 -27.07
CA SER A 101 -43.43 -13.61 -26.68
C SER A 101 -44.12 -12.71 -27.72
N GLY A 102 -43.40 -11.74 -28.30
CA GLY A 102 -43.94 -10.88 -29.37
C GLY A 102 -44.16 -11.58 -30.72
N ARG A 103 -43.57 -12.76 -30.94
CA ARG A 103 -43.77 -13.58 -32.16
C ARG A 103 -44.91 -14.59 -32.05
N GLY A 104 -45.45 -14.82 -30.85
CA GLY A 104 -46.58 -15.74 -30.63
C GLY A 104 -47.95 -15.07 -30.64
N LEU A 105 -48.01 -13.75 -30.89
CA LEU A 105 -49.24 -12.94 -30.88
C LEU A 105 -49.66 -12.41 -32.27
N LEU A 106 -49.00 -12.87 -33.34
CA LEU A 106 -49.33 -12.63 -34.76
C LEU A 106 -49.59 -13.98 -35.43
#